data_AF-A0A2E7CW81-F1
#
_entry.id   AF-A0A2E7CW81-F1
#
_cell.length_a   1.000
_cell.length_b   1.000
_cell.length_c   1.000
_cell.angle_alpha   90.00
_cell.angle_beta   90.00
_cell.angle_gamma   90.00
#
_symmetry.space_group_name_H-M   'P 1'
#
loop_
_entity.id
_entity.type
_entity.pdbx_description
1 polymer ?
#
loop_
_entity_poly.entity_id
_entity_poly.type
_entity_poly.pdbx_seq_one_letter_code
_entity_poly.pdbx_strand_id
1 'polypeptide(L)'
;MRTAHMRQTRVLTRLRKCMGDIRFHPEMYSPHSYAHFFRNEYTICMRDLLVDPSYMSQFGNKSLIPGRAFCFLLNKYRRPIIMPNPRRTAEHDGDGHPDKFCDQIADRILDEALALCGDNFDARRRTRIAIECLAKDNFLMVTGETKWSKQIRAELDVIELAREVWQRIGYSNNPEEMTVVDHIRAQSPHIAHGGGSGTDHDPAGDQGVMVGYATNETAEFLPK
;
A
#
# COMPACT_ATOMS: atom_id res chain seq x y z
N MET A 1 -18.46 -10.70 -24.33
CA MET A 1 -19.44 -11.09 -23.29
C MET A 1 -19.90 -12.56 -23.42
N ARG A 2 -19.00 -13.54 -23.66
CA ARG A 2 -19.36 -14.97 -23.80
C ARG A 2 -18.33 -15.97 -23.23
N THR A 3 -17.39 -15.51 -22.40
CA THR A 3 -16.33 -16.36 -21.80
C THR A 3 -16.50 -16.59 -20.29
N ALA A 4 -17.32 -15.80 -19.61
CA ALA A 4 -17.57 -15.95 -18.17
C ALA A 4 -18.54 -17.09 -17.83
N HIS A 5 -19.48 -17.41 -18.73
CA HIS A 5 -20.54 -18.38 -18.44
C HIS A 5 -20.07 -19.84 -18.44
N MET A 6 -18.96 -20.14 -19.13
CA MET A 6 -18.45 -21.50 -19.29
C MET A 6 -17.57 -21.99 -18.12
N ARG A 7 -17.12 -21.07 -17.24
CA ARG A 7 -16.27 -21.42 -16.07
C ARG A 7 -17.09 -21.79 -14.83
N GLN A 8 -18.30 -21.24 -14.66
CA GLN A 8 -19.17 -21.58 -13.53
C GLN A 8 -19.70 -23.02 -13.59
N THR A 9 -19.93 -23.55 -14.78
CA THR A 9 -20.49 -24.90 -14.96
C THR A 9 -19.51 -26.00 -14.53
N ARG A 10 -18.20 -25.80 -14.68
CA ARG A 10 -17.17 -26.80 -14.30
C ARG A 10 -16.98 -26.93 -12.78
N VAL A 11 -17.24 -25.88 -12.00
CA VAL A 11 -17.11 -25.91 -10.53
C VAL A 11 -18.27 -26.69 -9.90
N LEU A 12 -19.49 -26.51 -10.43
CA LEU A 12 -20.69 -27.21 -9.95
C LEU A 12 -20.63 -28.73 -10.24
N THR A 13 -20.03 -29.15 -11.36
CA THR A 13 -19.88 -30.58 -11.67
C THR A 13 -18.86 -31.28 -10.77
N ARG A 14 -17.85 -30.56 -10.25
CA ARG A 14 -16.88 -31.10 -9.29
C ARG A 14 -17.49 -31.27 -7.89
N LEU A 15 -18.41 -30.39 -7.50
CA LEU A 15 -19.14 -30.48 -6.23
C LEU A 15 -20.12 -31.66 -6.19
N ARG A 16 -20.75 -32.02 -7.33
CA ARG A 16 -21.60 -33.23 -7.43
C ARG A 16 -20.83 -34.54 -7.28
N LYS A 17 -19.54 -34.59 -7.62
CA LYS A 17 -18.73 -35.82 -7.48
C LYS A 17 -18.26 -36.06 -6.04
N CYS A 18 -18.20 -35.03 -5.20
CA CYS A 18 -17.79 -35.14 -3.80
C CYS A 18 -18.98 -35.32 -2.83
N MET A 19 -20.19 -34.97 -3.25
CA MET A 19 -21.39 -35.08 -2.44
C MET A 19 -22.29 -36.18 -3.04
N GLY A 20 -22.12 -37.42 -2.56
CA GLY A 20 -23.05 -38.51 -2.84
C GLY A 20 -24.49 -38.14 -2.47
N ASP A 21 -25.46 -38.84 -3.07
CA ASP A 21 -26.91 -38.53 -3.05
C ASP A 21 -27.45 -38.09 -1.68
N ILE A 22 -27.61 -36.78 -1.50
CA ILE A 22 -28.38 -36.20 -0.39
C ILE A 22 -29.76 -35.82 -0.95
N ARG A 23 -30.80 -36.50 -0.46
CA ARG A 23 -32.20 -36.08 -0.66
C ARG A 23 -32.48 -34.88 0.25
N PHE A 24 -32.92 -33.78 -0.35
CA PHE A 24 -33.35 -32.58 0.38
C PHE A 24 -34.88 -32.61 0.60
N HIS A 25 -35.31 -32.34 1.84
CA HIS A 25 -36.73 -32.22 2.20
C HIS A 25 -37.23 -30.79 1.86
N PRO A 26 -38.44 -30.61 1.28
CA PRO A 26 -38.78 -29.36 0.58
C PRO A 26 -39.31 -28.21 1.45
N GLU A 27 -39.50 -28.39 2.77
CA GLU A 27 -40.35 -27.48 3.57
C GLU A 27 -39.62 -26.55 4.55
N MET A 28 -38.32 -26.37 4.39
CA MET A 28 -37.66 -25.24 5.04
C MET A 28 -37.04 -24.36 3.96
N TYR A 29 -37.12 -23.05 4.15
CA TYR A 29 -36.34 -21.97 3.53
C TYR A 29 -37.16 -20.96 2.71
N SER A 30 -37.32 -19.78 3.31
CA SER A 30 -37.62 -18.51 2.64
C SER A 30 -36.33 -17.94 2.01
N PRO A 31 -36.39 -17.31 0.83
CA PRO A 31 -35.20 -16.90 0.05
C PRO A 31 -34.40 -15.74 0.65
N HIS A 32 -34.88 -15.10 1.71
CA HIS A 32 -34.34 -13.80 2.16
C HIS A 32 -33.18 -13.89 3.16
N SER A 33 -32.73 -15.10 3.51
CA SER A 33 -31.69 -15.27 4.55
C SER A 33 -30.26 -15.51 4.00
N TYR A 34 -30.09 -15.63 2.68
CA TYR A 34 -28.83 -16.10 2.08
C TYR A 34 -27.91 -15.01 1.50
N ALA A 35 -28.30 -13.73 1.53
CA ALA A 35 -27.59 -12.69 0.79
C ALA A 35 -26.29 -12.15 1.44
N HIS A 36 -25.94 -12.52 2.69
CA HIS A 36 -24.86 -11.83 3.41
C HIS A 36 -23.60 -12.65 3.75
N PHE A 37 -23.48 -13.91 3.31
CA PHE A 37 -22.39 -14.78 3.76
C PHE A 37 -21.38 -15.23 2.67
N PHE A 38 -21.39 -14.60 1.49
CA PHE A 38 -20.41 -14.87 0.43
C PHE A 38 -19.45 -13.70 0.24
N ARG A 39 -18.61 -13.40 1.24
CA ARG A 39 -17.48 -12.47 1.05
C ARG A 39 -16.12 -12.91 1.55
N ASN A 40 -15.96 -14.13 2.05
CA ASN A 40 -14.63 -14.71 2.29
C ASN A 40 -14.71 -16.23 2.08
N GLU A 41 -13.64 -16.82 1.51
CA GLU A 41 -13.52 -18.24 1.12
C GLU A 41 -13.49 -19.23 2.31
N TYR A 42 -14.45 -19.16 3.23
CA TYR A 42 -14.57 -20.10 4.34
C TYR A 42 -15.86 -20.89 4.21
N THR A 43 -15.84 -21.92 3.35
CA THR A 43 -16.88 -22.95 3.36
C THR A 43 -16.58 -23.90 4.53
N ILE A 44 -17.19 -23.64 5.69
CA ILE A 44 -17.20 -24.61 6.79
C ILE A 44 -18.15 -25.74 6.36
N CYS A 45 -17.58 -26.94 6.16
CA CYS A 45 -18.36 -28.14 5.87
C CYS A 45 -19.14 -28.53 7.14
N MET A 46 -20.47 -28.43 7.13
CA MET A 46 -21.34 -28.78 8.27
C MET A 46 -21.25 -30.25 8.73
N ARG A 47 -20.46 -31.10 8.05
CA ARG A 47 -20.32 -32.53 8.38
C ARG A 47 -19.65 -32.77 9.73
N ASP A 48 -18.76 -31.88 10.16
CA ASP A 48 -17.93 -32.10 11.36
C ASP A 48 -18.59 -31.58 12.66
N LEU A 49 -19.71 -30.86 12.54
CA LEU A 49 -20.37 -30.20 13.68
C LEU A 49 -21.53 -31.00 14.28
N LEU A 50 -21.96 -32.08 13.63
CA LEU A 50 -23.17 -32.82 14.00
C LEU A 50 -22.90 -34.23 14.57
N VAL A 51 -21.64 -34.60 14.86
CA VAL A 51 -21.30 -35.98 15.28
C VAL A 51 -20.49 -36.04 16.57
N ASP A 52 -20.73 -35.13 17.53
CA ASP A 52 -20.29 -35.33 18.91
C ASP A 52 -21.50 -35.51 19.85
N PRO A 53 -21.85 -36.77 20.18
CA PRO A 53 -22.96 -37.08 21.09
C PRO A 53 -22.79 -36.52 22.51
N SER A 54 -21.56 -36.20 22.94
CA SER A 54 -21.29 -35.68 24.28
C SER A 54 -21.82 -34.25 24.47
N TYR A 55 -21.97 -33.48 23.38
CA TYR A 55 -22.41 -32.08 23.43
C TYR A 55 -23.94 -31.90 23.49
N MET A 56 -24.71 -32.87 22.96
CA MET A 56 -26.18 -32.85 23.04
C MET A 56 -26.69 -33.05 24.48
N SER A 57 -25.88 -33.62 25.37
CA SER A 57 -26.23 -33.85 26.78
C SER A 57 -26.17 -32.57 27.64
N GLN A 58 -25.45 -31.53 27.19
CA GLN A 58 -25.23 -30.30 27.98
C GLN A 58 -26.36 -29.27 27.83
N PHE A 59 -27.23 -29.42 26.83
CA PHE A 59 -28.35 -28.52 26.57
C PHE A 59 -29.67 -29.25 26.84
N GLY A 60 -29.94 -29.55 28.12
CA GLY A 60 -31.20 -30.17 28.53
C GLY A 60 -32.41 -29.39 27.99
N ASN A 61 -33.27 -30.07 27.23
CA ASN A 61 -34.64 -29.72 26.80
C ASN A 61 -35.02 -28.24 26.68
N LYS A 62 -34.11 -27.37 26.21
CA LYS A 62 -34.40 -25.97 25.90
C LYS A 62 -34.25 -25.78 24.41
N SER A 63 -35.36 -25.39 23.78
CA SER A 63 -35.45 -25.05 22.36
C SER A 63 -34.33 -24.07 21.97
N LEU A 64 -33.32 -24.59 21.29
CA LEU A 64 -32.20 -23.81 20.77
C LEU A 64 -32.72 -22.91 19.64
N ILE A 65 -32.70 -21.59 19.86
CA ILE A 65 -32.86 -20.62 18.77
C ILE A 65 -31.65 -20.81 17.84
N PRO A 66 -31.81 -21.29 16.60
CA PRO A 66 -30.72 -21.80 15.77
C PRO A 66 -29.58 -20.79 15.53
N GLY A 67 -29.89 -19.49 15.56
CA GLY A 67 -28.92 -18.42 15.25
C GLY A 67 -27.89 -18.13 16.34
N ARG A 68 -28.20 -18.31 17.63
CA ARG A 68 -27.27 -17.92 18.72
C ARG A 68 -26.23 -18.99 19.05
N ALA A 69 -26.58 -20.27 18.94
CA ALA A 69 -25.64 -21.36 19.18
C ALA A 69 -24.61 -21.49 18.04
N PHE A 70 -25.02 -21.21 16.79
CA PHE A 70 -24.15 -21.27 15.63
C PHE A 70 -23.02 -20.22 15.67
N CYS A 71 -23.34 -19.00 16.11
CA CYS A 71 -22.35 -17.91 16.22
C CYS A 71 -21.28 -18.19 17.29
N PHE A 72 -21.65 -18.88 18.39
CA PHE A 72 -20.70 -19.26 19.45
C PHE A 72 -19.72 -20.36 19.00
N LEU A 73 -20.17 -21.30 18.17
CA LEU A 73 -19.33 -22.37 17.62
C LEU A 73 -18.32 -21.84 16.60
N LEU A 74 -18.70 -20.87 15.77
CA LEU A 74 -17.79 -20.25 14.81
C LEU A 74 -16.63 -19.50 15.48
N ASN A 75 -16.86 -18.85 16.62
CA ASN A 75 -15.79 -18.14 17.34
C ASN A 75 -14.83 -19.08 18.10
N LYS A 76 -15.32 -20.22 18.61
CA LYS A 76 -14.47 -21.19 19.35
C LYS A 76 -13.60 -22.04 18.42
N TYR A 77 -14.01 -22.22 17.17
CA TYR A 77 -13.29 -22.97 16.14
C TYR A 77 -12.66 -22.09 15.04
N ARG A 78 -12.48 -20.78 15.29
CA ARG A 78 -11.51 -19.95 14.55
C ARG A 78 -10.08 -20.40 14.88
N ARG A 79 -9.73 -21.64 14.53
CA ARG A 79 -8.33 -21.95 14.29
C ARG A 79 -8.00 -21.29 12.96
N PRO A 80 -7.05 -20.35 12.88
CA PRO A 80 -6.57 -19.90 11.59
C PRO A 80 -6.16 -21.16 10.83
N ILE A 81 -6.74 -21.38 9.66
CA ILE A 81 -6.21 -22.37 8.74
C ILE A 81 -4.85 -21.81 8.34
N ILE A 82 -3.81 -22.22 9.07
CA ILE A 82 -2.43 -21.92 8.72
C ILE A 82 -2.19 -22.72 7.43
N MET A 83 -2.34 -22.04 6.30
CA MET A 83 -1.90 -22.62 5.04
C MET A 83 -0.39 -22.90 5.19
N PRO A 84 0.07 -24.14 5.01
CA PRO A 84 1.49 -24.43 5.07
C PRO A 84 2.19 -23.65 3.95
N ASN A 85 3.08 -22.73 4.35
CA ASN A 85 3.95 -21.89 3.51
C ASN A 85 3.23 -20.99 2.48
N PRO A 86 2.67 -19.83 2.89
CA PRO A 86 2.30 -18.79 1.95
C PRO A 86 3.55 -18.32 1.20
N ARG A 87 3.52 -18.35 -0.13
CA ARG A 87 4.58 -17.76 -0.94
C ARG A 87 4.46 -16.25 -0.87
N ARG A 88 5.55 -15.58 -0.47
CA ARG A 88 5.69 -14.12 -0.46
C ARG A 88 6.73 -13.73 -1.50
N THR A 89 6.56 -12.58 -2.13
CA THR A 89 7.46 -12.04 -3.14
C THR A 89 7.68 -10.57 -2.84
N ALA A 90 8.92 -10.11 -2.98
CA ALA A 90 9.31 -8.71 -2.95
C ALA A 90 10.27 -8.45 -4.12
N GLU A 91 10.31 -7.23 -4.60
CA GLU A 91 11.21 -6.79 -5.68
C GLU A 91 11.95 -5.52 -5.25
N HIS A 92 13.07 -5.27 -5.91
CA HIS A 92 13.89 -4.09 -5.72
C HIS A 92 14.50 -3.73 -7.07
N ASP A 93 14.49 -2.44 -7.37
CA ASP A 93 15.10 -1.86 -8.56
C ASP A 93 16.43 -1.20 -8.19
N GLY A 94 17.44 -1.38 -9.04
CA GLY A 94 18.75 -0.74 -8.84
C GLY A 94 18.73 0.76 -9.13
N ASP A 95 19.83 1.43 -8.78
CA ASP A 95 19.97 2.90 -8.89
C ASP A 95 19.80 3.46 -10.31
N GLY A 96 20.01 2.62 -11.33
CA GLY A 96 19.81 2.93 -12.74
C GLY A 96 18.39 2.65 -13.25
N HIS A 97 17.42 2.39 -12.39
CA HIS A 97 16.01 2.37 -12.78
C HIS A 97 15.52 3.81 -12.99
N PRO A 98 14.76 4.15 -14.05
CA PRO A 98 14.35 5.52 -14.33
C PRO A 98 13.60 6.19 -13.18
N ASP A 99 12.76 5.45 -12.45
CA ASP A 99 12.07 5.99 -11.27
C ASP A 99 13.07 6.30 -10.15
N LYS A 100 14.07 5.44 -9.92
CA LYS A 100 15.14 5.68 -8.93
C LYS A 100 16.11 6.77 -9.34
N PHE A 101 16.29 7.00 -10.63
CA PHE A 101 17.01 8.15 -11.14
C PHE A 101 16.26 9.46 -10.83
N CYS A 102 14.95 9.50 -11.05
CA CYS A 102 14.11 10.64 -10.68
C CYS A 102 14.15 10.93 -9.16
N ASP A 103 14.01 9.89 -8.33
CA ASP A 103 14.12 10.00 -6.86
C ASP A 103 15.46 10.66 -6.47
N GLN A 104 16.57 10.16 -7.03
CA GLN A 104 17.92 10.66 -6.72
C GLN A 104 18.14 12.13 -7.13
N ILE A 105 17.55 12.59 -8.23
CA ILE A 105 17.67 14.00 -8.65
C ILE A 105 16.87 14.90 -7.70
N ALA A 106 15.64 14.52 -7.35
CA ALA A 106 14.81 15.27 -6.43
C ALA A 106 15.50 15.41 -5.06
N ASP A 107 16.05 14.30 -4.54
CA ASP A 107 16.80 14.28 -3.28
C ASP A 107 18.12 15.08 -3.39
N ARG A 108 18.83 15.01 -4.52
CA ARG A 108 20.06 15.80 -4.71
C ARG A 108 19.80 17.31 -4.65
N ILE A 109 18.67 17.77 -5.21
CA ILE A 109 18.25 19.18 -5.15
C ILE A 109 17.89 19.57 -3.71
N LEU A 110 17.18 18.70 -2.97
CA LEU A 110 16.91 18.90 -1.55
C LEU A 110 18.19 19.01 -0.73
N ASP A 111 19.14 18.09 -0.94
CA ASP A 111 20.42 18.06 -0.24
C ASP A 111 21.23 19.34 -0.49
N GLU A 112 21.31 19.79 -1.75
CA GLU A 112 22.03 21.02 -2.09
C GLU A 112 21.35 22.25 -1.45
N ALA A 113 20.03 22.34 -1.53
CA ALA A 113 19.29 23.43 -0.91
C ALA A 113 19.50 23.49 0.62
N LEU A 114 19.57 22.32 1.28
CA LEU A 114 19.86 22.24 2.71
C LEU A 114 21.33 22.51 3.02
N ALA A 115 22.28 22.12 2.17
CA ALA A 115 23.70 22.43 2.32
C ALA A 115 23.94 23.95 2.28
N LEU A 116 23.29 24.64 1.34
CA LEU A 116 23.36 26.11 1.21
C LEU A 116 22.74 26.88 2.39
N CYS A 117 21.87 26.24 3.19
CA CYS A 117 21.43 26.80 4.47
C CYS A 117 22.53 26.81 5.55
N GLY A 118 23.58 25.99 5.38
CA GLY A 118 24.59 25.71 6.41
C GLY A 118 23.98 25.16 7.70
N ASP A 119 24.58 25.52 8.83
CA ASP A 119 24.13 25.14 10.17
C ASP A 119 22.98 26.02 10.72
N ASN A 120 22.46 26.96 9.92
CA ASN A 120 21.39 27.84 10.35
C ASN A 120 20.06 27.07 10.45
N PHE A 121 19.71 26.66 11.67
CA PHE A 121 18.50 25.90 11.96
C PHE A 121 17.22 26.57 11.44
N ASP A 122 17.08 27.90 11.61
CA ASP A 122 15.89 28.63 11.17
C ASP A 122 15.79 28.73 9.65
N ALA A 123 16.91 28.79 8.94
CA ALA A 123 16.94 28.72 7.49
C ALA A 123 16.52 27.31 7.02
N ARG A 124 17.14 26.26 7.57
CA ARG A 124 16.82 24.85 7.25
C ARG A 124 15.35 24.53 7.50
N ARG A 125 14.79 24.95 8.65
CA ARG A 125 13.39 24.71 9.00
C ARG A 125 12.40 25.40 8.08
N ARG A 126 12.74 26.58 7.55
CA ARG A 126 11.87 27.34 6.64
C ARG A 126 12.00 26.92 5.18
N THR A 127 13.07 26.20 4.82
CA THR A 127 13.25 25.62 3.50
C THR A 127 12.22 24.50 3.28
N ARG A 128 11.33 24.69 2.30
CA ARG A 128 10.34 23.67 1.86
C ARG A 128 10.62 23.30 0.43
N ILE A 129 10.65 22.00 0.13
CA ILE A 129 11.01 21.45 -1.17
C ILE A 129 10.00 20.37 -1.50
N ALA A 130 9.35 20.48 -2.65
CA ALA A 130 8.52 19.46 -3.24
C ALA A 130 8.88 19.40 -4.73
N ILE A 131 9.91 18.59 -5.05
CA ILE A 131 10.46 18.47 -6.39
C ILE A 131 10.05 17.13 -6.97
N GLU A 132 9.63 17.18 -8.22
CA GLU A 132 9.20 16.03 -9.01
C GLU A 132 10.01 15.98 -10.29
N CYS A 133 10.37 14.77 -10.70
CA CYS A 133 11.16 14.55 -11.91
C CYS A 133 10.41 13.62 -12.87
N LEU A 134 10.40 13.99 -14.15
CA LEU A 134 9.92 13.15 -15.23
C LEU A 134 11.06 12.95 -16.23
N ALA A 135 11.46 11.69 -16.42
CA ALA A 135 12.54 11.33 -17.32
C ALA A 135 12.06 10.42 -18.44
N LYS A 136 12.55 10.68 -19.66
CA LYS A 136 12.33 9.81 -20.82
C LYS A 136 13.47 9.97 -21.82
N ASP A 137 14.12 8.86 -22.17
CA ASP A 137 15.27 8.83 -23.08
C ASP A 137 16.34 9.84 -22.59
N ASN A 138 16.74 10.81 -23.41
CA ASN A 138 17.70 11.85 -23.02
C ASN A 138 17.03 13.15 -22.53
N PHE A 139 15.77 13.09 -22.12
CA PHE A 139 15.02 14.24 -21.64
C PHE A 139 14.67 14.10 -20.16
N LEU A 140 14.91 15.16 -19.41
CA LEU A 140 14.53 15.30 -18.00
C LEU A 140 13.78 16.62 -17.79
N MET A 141 12.60 16.53 -17.18
CA MET A 141 11.89 17.68 -16.64
C MET A 141 11.96 17.64 -15.11
N VAL A 142 12.50 18.71 -14.52
CA VAL A 142 12.50 18.95 -13.08
C VAL A 142 11.44 20.00 -12.79
N THR A 143 10.45 19.68 -11.97
CA THR A 143 9.30 20.55 -11.68
C THR A 143 8.95 20.50 -10.20
N GLY A 144 8.05 21.38 -9.77
CA GLY A 144 7.51 21.38 -8.41
C GLY A 144 7.58 22.74 -7.73
N GLU A 145 7.39 22.71 -6.41
CA GLU A 145 7.19 23.88 -5.59
C GLU A 145 8.23 23.99 -4.48
N THR A 146 8.75 25.20 -4.27
CA THR A 146 9.80 25.45 -3.29
C THR A 146 9.56 26.73 -2.49
N LYS A 147 10.00 26.73 -1.24
CA LYS A 147 10.10 27.90 -0.38
C LYS A 147 11.51 27.92 0.19
N TRP A 148 12.41 28.61 -0.49
CA TRP A 148 13.80 28.81 -0.07
C TRP A 148 14.20 30.27 -0.21
N SER A 149 15.40 30.63 0.26
CA SER A 149 15.92 31.99 0.12
C SER A 149 16.27 32.33 -1.34
N LYS A 150 16.37 33.62 -1.65
CA LYS A 150 16.83 34.06 -2.99
C LYS A 150 18.28 33.65 -3.26
N GLN A 151 19.09 33.55 -2.21
CA GLN A 151 20.47 33.09 -2.26
C GLN A 151 20.53 31.64 -2.74
N ILE A 152 19.76 30.74 -2.10
CA ILE A 152 19.66 29.34 -2.52
C ILE A 152 19.26 29.24 -4.00
N ARG A 153 18.25 30.00 -4.43
CA ARG A 153 17.83 29.96 -5.85
C ARG A 153 18.91 30.45 -6.82
N ALA A 154 19.76 31.38 -6.40
CA ALA A 154 20.80 31.95 -7.23
C ALA A 154 22.05 31.05 -7.32
N GLU A 155 22.32 30.27 -6.27
CA GLU A 155 23.49 29.41 -6.17
C GLU A 155 23.22 27.97 -6.64
N LEU A 156 21.96 27.53 -6.61
CA LEU A 156 21.57 26.17 -7.00
C LEU A 156 21.43 26.05 -8.53
N ASP A 157 22.31 25.23 -9.13
CA ASP A 157 22.26 24.87 -10.55
C ASP A 157 21.58 23.50 -10.74
N VAL A 158 20.28 23.53 -11.02
CA VAL A 158 19.47 22.32 -11.21
C VAL A 158 19.98 21.46 -12.37
N ILE A 159 20.49 22.08 -13.43
CA ILE A 159 20.89 21.38 -14.65
C ILE A 159 22.17 20.60 -14.38
N GLU A 160 23.14 21.23 -13.73
CA GLU A 160 24.39 20.57 -13.37
C GLU A 160 24.18 19.47 -12.34
N LEU A 161 23.35 19.70 -11.31
CA LEU A 161 23.02 18.65 -10.33
C LEU A 161 22.38 17.41 -10.99
N ALA A 162 21.48 17.60 -11.94
CA ALA A 162 20.87 16.49 -12.66
C ALA A 162 21.90 15.72 -13.49
N ARG A 163 22.81 16.45 -14.17
CA ARG A 163 23.89 15.88 -14.98
C ARG A 163 24.91 15.12 -14.14
N GLU A 164 25.25 15.61 -12.95
CA GLU A 164 26.10 14.92 -11.98
C GLU A 164 25.50 13.56 -11.60
N VAL A 165 24.21 13.53 -11.26
CA VAL A 165 23.51 12.28 -10.94
C VAL A 165 23.52 11.35 -12.14
N TRP A 166 23.22 11.87 -13.33
CA TRP A 166 23.19 11.12 -14.59
C TRP A 166 24.52 10.43 -14.93
N GLN A 167 25.64 11.13 -14.73
CA GLN A 167 26.99 10.58 -14.89
C GLN A 167 27.33 9.59 -13.78
N ARG A 168 27.00 9.92 -12.52
CA ARG A 168 27.30 9.09 -11.35
C ARG A 168 26.68 7.69 -11.45
N ILE A 169 25.45 7.59 -11.95
CA ILE A 169 24.77 6.30 -12.13
C ILE A 169 25.22 5.55 -13.39
N GLY A 170 26.01 6.18 -14.25
CA GLY A 170 26.65 5.56 -15.41
C GLY A 170 25.82 5.51 -16.68
N TYR A 171 24.79 6.36 -16.84
CA TYR A 171 24.01 6.40 -18.08
C TYR A 171 24.78 7.00 -19.26
N SER A 172 25.61 8.02 -19.03
CA SER A 172 26.54 8.56 -20.02
C SER A 172 27.72 9.24 -19.34
N ASN A 173 28.88 9.28 -20.01
CA ASN A 173 30.02 10.09 -19.59
C ASN A 173 29.94 11.53 -20.14
N ASN A 174 29.05 11.78 -21.11
CA ASN A 174 28.88 13.07 -21.75
C ASN A 174 27.58 13.72 -21.27
N PRO A 175 27.63 14.67 -20.31
CA PRO A 175 26.45 15.22 -19.66
C PRO A 175 25.61 16.11 -20.59
N GLU A 176 26.20 16.59 -21.69
CA GLU A 176 25.54 17.43 -22.68
C GLU A 176 24.53 16.67 -23.56
N GLU A 177 24.55 15.34 -23.52
CA GLU A 177 23.57 14.51 -24.23
C GLU A 177 22.17 14.59 -23.60
N MET A 178 22.06 14.96 -22.32
CA MET A 178 20.78 15.10 -21.62
C MET A 178 20.25 16.53 -21.72
N THR A 179 19.02 16.66 -22.22
CA THR A 179 18.26 17.90 -22.16
C THR A 179 17.52 17.98 -20.83
N VAL A 180 17.85 19.00 -20.03
CA VAL A 180 17.20 19.26 -18.74
C VAL A 180 16.34 20.51 -18.81
N VAL A 181 15.10 20.42 -18.34
CA VAL A 181 14.18 21.55 -18.20
C VAL A 181 13.92 21.82 -16.72
N ASP A 182 14.38 22.98 -16.23
CA ASP A 182 14.02 23.52 -14.92
C ASP A 182 12.67 24.25 -15.00
N HIS A 183 11.66 23.68 -14.36
CA HIS A 183 10.32 24.25 -14.21
C HIS A 183 9.92 24.44 -12.74
N ILE A 184 10.88 24.73 -11.86
CA ILE A 184 10.60 24.92 -10.43
C ILE A 184 9.92 26.28 -10.19
N ARG A 185 8.90 26.28 -9.33
CA ARG A 185 8.14 27.49 -8.94
C ARG A 185 8.13 27.67 -7.42
N ALA A 186 7.75 28.87 -7.00
CA ALA A 186 7.54 29.17 -5.59
C ALA A 186 6.28 28.44 -5.09
N GLN A 187 6.33 27.98 -3.84
CA GLN A 187 5.18 27.36 -3.17
C GLN A 187 3.96 28.28 -3.18
N SER A 188 2.78 27.69 -3.40
CA SER A 188 1.51 28.42 -3.36
C SER A 188 1.34 29.17 -2.02
N PRO A 189 0.96 30.47 -2.04
CA PRO A 189 0.66 31.21 -0.82
C PRO A 189 -0.43 30.54 0.02
N HIS A 190 -1.43 29.90 -0.59
CA HIS A 190 -2.51 29.24 0.13
C HIS A 190 -2.02 28.05 0.97
N ILE A 191 -0.97 27.37 0.53
CA ILE A 191 -0.30 26.28 1.26
C ILE A 191 0.67 26.88 2.28
N ALA A 192 1.41 27.91 1.89
CA ALA A 192 2.46 28.54 2.71
C ALA A 192 1.95 29.18 4.01
N HIS A 193 0.67 29.54 4.08
CA HIS A 193 0.04 30.12 5.27
C HIS A 193 -0.47 29.09 6.28
N GLY A 194 -0.39 27.78 5.97
CA GLY A 194 -0.73 26.66 6.86
C GLY A 194 -2.06 26.85 7.60
N GLY A 195 -3.15 26.25 7.11
CA GLY A 195 -4.52 26.48 7.61
C GLY A 195 -4.77 26.19 9.11
N GLY A 196 -4.23 27.01 10.01
CA GLY A 196 -4.37 26.89 11.45
C GLY A 196 -3.66 28.03 12.18
N SER A 197 -4.43 29.02 12.63
CA SER A 197 -4.04 30.06 13.58
C SER A 197 -3.96 29.50 15.01
N GLY A 198 -3.23 28.40 15.20
CA GLY A 198 -3.07 27.69 16.48
C GLY A 198 -1.67 27.89 17.04
N THR A 199 -1.59 28.18 18.33
CA THR A 199 -0.40 28.71 19.01
C THR A 199 0.74 27.71 19.25
N ASP A 200 0.71 26.48 18.75
CA ASP A 200 1.85 25.55 18.84
C ASP A 200 1.80 24.50 17.71
N HIS A 201 2.96 24.26 17.09
CA HIS A 201 3.31 23.26 16.05
C HIS A 201 3.14 23.64 14.57
N ASP A 202 4.18 23.32 13.79
CA ASP A 202 4.13 23.26 12.31
C ASP A 202 3.13 22.16 11.92
N PRO A 203 1.96 22.49 11.32
CA PRO A 203 0.98 21.49 10.93
C PRO A 203 1.52 20.62 9.78
N ALA A 204 0.92 19.45 9.58
CA ALA A 204 1.21 18.61 8.42
C ALA A 204 1.02 19.41 7.12
N GLY A 205 1.91 19.19 6.14
CA GLY A 205 1.87 19.89 4.86
C GLY A 205 0.71 19.47 3.96
N ASP A 206 0.25 18.23 4.11
CA ASP A 206 -0.91 17.67 3.42
C ASP A 206 -1.55 16.55 4.26
N GLN A 207 -2.75 16.12 3.89
CA GLN A 207 -3.42 14.95 4.45
C GLN A 207 -2.74 13.65 4.00
N GLY A 208 -2.59 12.69 4.91
CA GLY A 208 -1.96 11.41 4.58
C GLY A 208 -2.09 10.36 5.67
N VAL A 209 -1.79 9.11 5.31
CA VAL A 209 -1.69 7.98 6.24
C VAL A 209 -0.29 7.39 6.11
N MET A 210 0.41 7.25 7.23
CA MET A 210 1.74 6.67 7.29
C MET A 210 1.67 5.35 8.05
N VAL A 211 2.31 4.30 7.51
CA VAL A 211 2.37 2.98 8.14
C VAL A 211 3.83 2.62 8.36
N GLY A 212 4.20 2.37 9.61
CA GLY A 212 5.49 1.79 9.97
C GLY A 212 5.37 0.27 10.14
N TYR A 213 6.39 -0.47 9.73
CA TYR A 213 6.49 -1.92 9.92
C TYR A 213 7.86 -2.30 10.47
N ALA A 214 7.90 -3.27 11.37
CA ALA A 214 9.12 -3.87 11.89
C ALA A 214 8.85 -5.36 12.20
N THR A 215 9.86 -6.19 11.97
CA THR A 215 9.83 -7.63 12.26
C THR A 215 11.19 -8.06 12.77
N ASN A 216 11.29 -9.17 13.51
CA ASN A 216 12.57 -9.68 14.01
C ASN A 216 13.19 -10.74 13.08
N GLU A 217 12.73 -10.81 11.83
CA GLU A 217 13.20 -11.81 10.85
C GLU A 217 14.67 -11.58 10.43
N THR A 218 15.11 -10.32 10.34
CA THR A 218 16.51 -9.90 10.12
C THR A 218 17.02 -8.98 11.24
N ALA A 219 18.33 -8.71 11.26
CA ALA A 219 18.96 -7.84 12.27
C ALA A 219 18.61 -6.35 12.09
N GLU A 220 18.27 -5.96 10.86
CA GLU A 220 17.83 -4.62 10.46
C GLU A 220 16.35 -4.36 10.77
N PHE A 221 15.68 -5.36 11.37
CA PHE A 221 14.24 -5.38 11.64
C PHE A 221 13.32 -5.33 10.40
N LEU A 222 13.80 -5.88 9.28
CA LEU A 222 13.09 -5.93 7.99
C LEU A 222 12.62 -7.36 7.65
N PRO A 223 11.64 -7.50 6.73
CA PRO A 223 11.22 -8.81 6.22
C PRO A 223 12.38 -9.59 5.58
N LYS A 224 12.34 -10.92 5.73
CA LYS A 224 13.23 -11.86 5.03
C LYS A 224 12.78 -12.15 3.60
#